data_AF-A0A5N4E1H1-F1
#
_entry.id   AF-A0A5N4E1H1-F1
#
_cell.length_a   1.000
_cell.length_b   1.000
_cell.length_c   1.000
_cell.angle_alpha   90.00
_cell.angle_beta   90.00
_cell.angle_gamma   90.00
#
_symmetry.space_group_name_H-M   'P 1'
#
loop_
_entity.id
_entity.type
_entity.pdbx_description
1 polymer ?
#
loop_
_entity_poly.entity_id
_entity_poly.type
_entity_poly.pdbx_seq_one_letter_code
_entity_poly.pdbx_strand_id
1 'polypeptide(L)'
;SAISLQGEASVCWRLTVRVLEARGLGWADLCDEAPGEGCEEFSLTTVLSILAVSEADPYVTLQLLTAPGMKFRTKTVTNSSHPVWNETFTFLIQRQVKNVLELSVCDKDSVTEDDVCFKVLYDISEVLPGRLLRKTFSPHPQGQEELDMEFLMERMSDCPENLITNNVLVARELSCLDVRLDNTGSTAVAADQDKLELELVLKGSYEDTQTSTLGTASAFRFHYMAAQEAELSGCLRVGLGAGALLPNPALRQLQLLQAPPWPSPCPVAFPKELAVHLGFDLCAKEKAFLSKRKQVVAKALKQVLRLDRDLQEDEVPVVGIMATGGGARAMTSLYGHLLALQKLGLLDCVTYFSGISGSTWTMAHLYGDPEWSQRDLKGPIRYAREHLAKSKLEAFSPERLASYYRELELRAKQGHPTTFVDLWGLVLEFMLHGQVGSLCTRGGACVRRRGWGCPAAT
;
A
#
# COMPACT_ATOMS: atom_id res chain seq x y z
N SER A 1 -29.88 -0.29 7.81
CA SER A 1 -29.59 0.74 6.80
C SER A 1 -28.35 0.32 6.06
N ALA A 2 -28.51 -0.43 4.96
CA ALA A 2 -27.37 -0.87 4.15
C ALA A 2 -26.82 0.36 3.42
N ILE A 3 -25.59 0.77 3.73
CA ILE A 3 -24.85 1.67 2.84
C ILE A 3 -24.46 0.79 1.65
N SER A 4 -25.34 0.71 0.64
CA SER A 4 -25.01 0.11 -0.65
C SER A 4 -23.80 0.86 -1.19
N LEU A 5 -22.81 0.12 -1.73
CA LEU A 5 -21.76 0.70 -2.55
C LEU A 5 -22.39 1.72 -3.51
N GLN A 6 -22.14 3.00 -3.29
CA GLN A 6 -22.61 4.05 -4.17
C GLN A 6 -21.57 4.20 -5.27
N GLY A 7 -21.93 3.75 -6.47
CA GLY A 7 -21.30 4.25 -7.67
C GLY A 7 -21.73 5.71 -7.81
N GLU A 8 -20.82 6.64 -7.56
CA GLU A 8 -21.09 8.08 -7.65
C GLU A 8 -20.36 8.65 -8.86
N ALA A 9 -21.12 9.26 -9.77
CA ALA A 9 -20.55 10.01 -10.87
C ALA A 9 -20.22 11.42 -10.38
N SER A 10 -18.94 11.78 -10.33
CA SER A 10 -18.48 13.09 -9.85
C SER A 10 -17.58 13.78 -10.87
N VAL A 11 -17.85 15.07 -11.11
CA VAL A 11 -17.11 15.88 -12.08
C VAL A 11 -15.71 16.22 -11.55
N CYS A 12 -14.70 16.07 -12.39
CA CYS A 12 -13.33 16.48 -12.11
C CYS A 12 -13.15 18.01 -12.18
N TRP A 13 -12.13 18.50 -11.49
CA TRP A 13 -11.80 19.91 -11.42
C TRP A 13 -10.36 20.12 -11.85
N ARG A 14 -10.08 21.27 -12.46
CA ARG A 14 -8.72 21.70 -12.77
C ARG A 14 -8.26 22.66 -11.69
N LEU A 15 -7.16 22.31 -11.02
CA LEU A 15 -6.44 23.19 -10.13
C LEU A 15 -5.24 23.76 -10.89
N THR A 16 -5.25 25.06 -11.10
CA THR A 16 -4.09 25.80 -11.60
C THR A 16 -3.33 26.35 -10.41
N VAL A 17 -2.06 25.97 -10.29
CA VAL A 17 -1.13 26.43 -9.24
C VAL A 17 -0.04 27.26 -9.89
N ARG A 18 0.08 28.51 -9.48
CA ARG A 18 1.14 29.41 -9.95
C ARG A 18 2.12 29.65 -8.81
N VAL A 19 3.37 29.24 -9.03
CA VAL A 19 4.49 29.50 -8.13
C VAL A 19 5.05 30.87 -8.47
N LEU A 20 4.90 31.85 -7.58
CA LEU A 20 5.34 33.22 -7.87
C LEU A 20 6.81 33.39 -7.51
N GLU A 21 7.11 33.47 -6.22
CA GLU A 21 8.41 33.80 -5.68
C GLU A 21 8.56 33.25 -4.25
N ALA A 22 9.80 33.13 -3.79
CA ALA A 22 10.11 32.91 -2.39
C ALA A 22 10.99 34.04 -1.86
N ARG A 23 10.94 34.27 -0.55
CA ARG A 23 11.71 35.31 0.13
C ARG A 23 12.36 34.76 1.39
N GLY A 24 13.53 35.29 1.72
CA GLY A 24 14.20 35.02 2.99
C GLY A 24 14.68 33.58 3.12
N LEU A 25 15.02 32.92 1.99
CA LEU A 25 15.58 31.57 2.01
C LEU A 25 16.97 31.64 2.66
N GLY A 26 17.08 31.14 3.90
CA GLY A 26 18.30 31.18 4.67
C GLY A 26 19.16 29.95 4.40
N TRP A 27 20.09 30.06 3.46
CA TRP A 27 21.12 29.05 3.23
C TRP A 27 22.43 29.61 3.75
N ALA A 28 22.75 29.26 4.99
CA ALA A 28 24.13 29.31 5.42
C ALA A 28 24.67 27.91 5.14
N ASP A 29 25.51 27.76 4.11
CA ASP A 29 26.39 26.62 3.99
C ASP A 29 27.27 26.60 5.24
N LEU A 30 26.78 25.96 6.29
CA LEU A 30 27.52 25.68 7.49
C LEU A 30 28.50 24.57 7.15
N CYS A 31 29.62 24.95 6.55
CA CYS A 31 30.89 24.28 6.78
C CYS A 31 31.34 24.56 8.23
N ASP A 32 30.52 24.17 9.22
CA ASP A 32 30.85 24.22 10.64
C ASP A 32 31.54 22.91 11.02
N GLU A 33 32.81 22.81 10.66
CA GLU A 33 33.83 22.26 11.56
C GLU A 33 35.11 23.07 11.34
N ALA A 34 35.33 24.06 12.20
CA ALA A 34 36.64 24.67 12.35
C ALA A 34 37.62 23.60 12.88
N PRO A 35 38.71 23.25 12.17
CA PRO A 35 39.76 22.44 12.76
C PRO A 35 40.47 23.30 13.81
N GLY A 36 40.62 22.74 15.01
CA GLY A 36 41.46 23.32 16.05
C GLY A 36 42.86 23.65 15.51
N GLU A 37 43.42 24.75 16.04
CA GLU A 37 44.72 25.31 15.67
C GLU A 37 45.81 24.26 15.47
N GLY A 38 46.32 24.16 14.23
CA GLY A 38 47.47 23.34 13.88
C GLY A 38 47.75 23.39 12.37
N CYS A 39 48.73 24.21 11.97
CA CYS A 39 49.16 24.38 10.58
C CYS A 39 49.64 23.06 9.94
N GLU A 40 49.22 22.77 8.71
CA GLU A 40 50.10 22.43 7.56
C GLU A 40 49.30 22.35 6.23
N GLU A 41 49.86 22.97 5.18
CA GLU A 41 49.47 23.00 3.76
C GLU A 41 47.98 22.82 3.36
N PHE A 42 47.28 23.94 3.18
CA PHE A 42 45.99 23.95 2.48
C PHE A 42 46.21 23.92 0.96
N SER A 43 45.64 22.90 0.29
CA SER A 43 45.53 22.85 -1.17
C SER A 43 44.75 24.05 -1.71
N LEU A 44 45.11 24.57 -2.89
CA LEU A 44 44.35 25.61 -3.59
C LEU A 44 42.87 25.21 -3.79
N THR A 45 42.55 23.92 -3.88
CA THR A 45 41.16 23.43 -3.89
C THR A 45 40.42 23.70 -2.58
N THR A 46 41.07 23.58 -1.42
CA THR A 46 40.45 23.86 -0.11
C THR A 46 40.24 25.36 0.11
N VAL A 47 41.14 26.21 -0.40
CA VAL A 47 40.98 27.67 -0.34
C VAL A 47 39.92 28.17 -1.33
N LEU A 48 39.75 27.50 -2.48
CA LEU A 48 38.66 27.78 -3.43
C LEU A 48 37.28 27.38 -2.89
N SER A 49 37.18 26.31 -2.11
CA SER A 49 35.94 25.91 -1.42
C SER A 49 35.52 26.87 -0.30
N ILE A 50 36.47 27.53 0.37
CA ILE A 50 36.21 28.46 1.49
C ILE A 50 35.83 29.89 1.00
N LEU A 51 36.02 30.21 -0.27
CA LEU A 51 35.81 31.56 -0.83
C LEU A 51 34.57 31.74 -1.73
N ALA A 52 33.75 30.71 -1.90
CA ALA A 52 32.47 30.83 -2.58
C ALA A 52 31.34 30.82 -1.55
N VAL A 53 31.01 32.00 -1.00
CA VAL A 53 29.67 32.23 -0.44
C VAL A 53 28.73 32.28 -1.64
N SER A 54 28.32 31.13 -2.17
CA SER A 54 27.23 31.06 -3.14
C SER A 54 25.92 31.07 -2.37
N GLU A 55 25.01 31.95 -2.77
CA GLU A 55 23.61 31.84 -2.38
C GLU A 55 23.00 30.57 -2.98
N ALA A 56 21.89 30.15 -2.37
CA ALA A 56 21.06 29.04 -2.80
C ALA A 56 20.77 29.02 -4.32
N ASP A 57 20.69 27.83 -4.90
CA ASP A 57 20.13 27.52 -6.22
C ASP A 57 18.70 26.94 -6.09
N PRO A 58 17.69 27.75 -5.68
CA PRO A 58 16.41 27.22 -5.26
C PRO A 58 15.51 26.80 -6.43
N TYR A 59 14.72 25.76 -6.18
CA TYR A 59 13.59 25.35 -6.99
C TYR A 59 12.45 24.82 -6.11
N VAL A 60 11.23 24.79 -6.65
CA VAL A 60 10.05 24.29 -5.95
C VAL A 60 9.58 23.01 -6.60
N THR A 61 9.27 22.02 -5.78
CA THR A 61 8.58 20.80 -6.21
C THR A 61 7.15 20.79 -5.71
N LEU A 62 6.24 20.35 -6.58
CA LEU A 62 4.82 20.24 -6.31
C LEU A 62 4.39 18.79 -6.53
N GLN A 63 3.79 18.18 -5.52
CA GLN A 63 3.28 16.81 -5.60
C GLN A 63 1.91 16.71 -4.97
N LEU A 64 0.94 16.14 -5.70
CA LEU A 64 -0.38 15.88 -5.15
C LEU A 64 -0.43 14.48 -4.53
N LEU A 65 -0.79 14.36 -3.25
CA LEU A 65 -0.79 13.06 -2.57
C LEU A 65 -1.80 12.06 -3.15
N THR A 66 -2.85 12.55 -3.82
CA THR A 66 -3.85 11.73 -4.52
C THR A 66 -3.42 11.34 -5.94
N ALA A 67 -2.28 11.83 -6.43
CA ALA A 67 -1.69 11.47 -7.72
C ALA A 67 -0.19 11.13 -7.54
N PRO A 68 0.12 10.00 -6.88
CA PRO A 68 1.51 9.57 -6.68
C PRO A 68 2.19 9.36 -8.03
N GLY A 69 3.42 9.86 -8.18
CA GLY A 69 4.20 9.79 -9.43
C GLY A 69 4.11 11.05 -10.32
N MET A 70 3.12 11.92 -10.11
CA MET A 70 3.08 13.24 -10.74
C MET A 70 3.75 14.29 -9.85
N LYS A 71 5.04 14.51 -10.09
CA LYS A 71 5.83 15.56 -9.43
C LYS A 71 6.19 16.62 -10.46
N PHE A 72 5.76 17.86 -10.22
CA PHE A 72 6.22 19.01 -11.00
C PHE A 72 7.39 19.68 -10.30
N ARG A 73 8.27 20.30 -11.07
CA ARG A 73 9.45 21.01 -10.61
C ARG A 73 9.56 22.32 -11.40
N THR A 74 9.75 23.44 -10.71
CA THR A 74 10.10 24.72 -11.35
C THR A 74 11.53 24.68 -11.87
N LYS A 75 11.88 25.64 -12.72
CA LYS A 75 13.27 25.88 -13.07
C LYS A 75 14.06 26.25 -11.82
N THR A 76 15.31 25.81 -11.78
CA THR A 76 16.27 26.28 -10.78
C THR A 76 16.65 27.72 -11.09
N VAL A 77 16.51 28.60 -10.10
CA VAL A 77 17.05 29.96 -10.14
C VAL A 77 18.42 29.91 -9.49
N THR A 78 19.45 30.43 -10.15
CA THR A 78 20.82 30.32 -9.64
C THR A 78 21.17 31.45 -8.69
N ASN A 79 21.83 31.14 -7.59
CA ASN A 79 22.44 32.07 -6.64
C ASN A 79 21.47 33.20 -6.22
N SER A 80 20.34 32.81 -5.63
CA SER A 80 19.30 33.74 -5.19
C SER A 80 18.58 33.29 -3.92
N SER A 81 18.64 34.13 -2.89
CA SER A 81 17.84 34.07 -1.66
C SER A 81 16.38 34.55 -1.80
N HIS A 82 16.05 35.17 -2.94
CA HIS A 82 14.72 35.70 -3.27
C HIS A 82 14.30 35.32 -4.71
N PRO A 83 14.16 34.03 -5.01
CA PRO A 83 13.89 33.56 -6.37
C PRO A 83 12.49 33.94 -6.84
N VAL A 84 12.38 34.30 -8.12
CA VAL A 84 11.11 34.55 -8.82
C VAL A 84 10.99 33.54 -9.96
N TRP A 85 10.06 32.59 -9.85
CA TRP A 85 9.81 31.58 -10.88
C TRP A 85 8.72 32.00 -11.84
N ASN A 86 7.58 32.46 -11.30
CA ASN A 86 6.39 32.80 -12.06
C ASN A 86 5.95 31.67 -13.03
N GLU A 87 5.99 30.42 -12.56
CA GLU A 87 5.64 29.23 -13.32
C GLU A 87 4.25 28.72 -12.93
N THR A 88 3.52 28.17 -13.91
CA THR A 88 2.15 27.69 -13.73
C THR A 88 2.06 26.21 -14.04
N PHE A 89 1.45 25.45 -13.13
CA PHE A 89 1.20 24.02 -13.25
C PHE A 89 -0.28 23.73 -13.10
N THR A 90 -0.74 22.65 -13.73
CA THR A 90 -2.15 22.24 -13.70
C THR A 90 -2.28 20.82 -13.19
N PHE A 91 -3.23 20.61 -12.29
CA PHE A 91 -3.61 19.30 -11.78
C PHE A 91 -5.08 19.03 -12.06
N LEU A 92 -5.40 17.80 -12.43
CA LEU A 92 -6.77 17.28 -12.43
C LEU A 92 -7.04 16.66 -11.07
N ILE A 93 -8.03 17.20 -10.36
CA ILE A 93 -8.38 16.81 -8.99
C ILE A 93 -9.83 16.33 -8.91
N GLN A 94 -10.09 15.43 -7.97
CA GLN A 94 -11.43 14.98 -7.63
C GLN A 94 -11.82 15.54 -6.27
N ARG A 95 -12.87 16.36 -6.20
CA ARG A 95 -13.26 17.04 -4.94
C ARG A 95 -13.87 16.11 -3.90
N GLN A 96 -14.33 14.92 -4.31
CA GLN A 96 -14.82 13.89 -3.39
C GLN A 96 -13.69 13.15 -2.64
N VAL A 97 -12.43 13.43 -2.95
CA VAL A 97 -11.29 12.96 -2.15
C VAL A 97 -10.59 14.12 -1.46
N LYS A 98 -9.98 13.85 -0.31
CA LYS A 98 -9.12 14.83 0.36
C LYS A 98 -7.84 15.00 -0.44
N ASN A 99 -7.69 16.15 -1.07
CA ASN A 99 -6.52 16.49 -1.86
C ASN A 99 -5.58 17.35 -1.01
N VAL A 100 -4.37 16.86 -0.81
CA VAL A 100 -3.31 17.60 -0.11
C VAL A 100 -2.18 17.80 -1.10
N LEU A 101 -1.80 19.05 -1.32
CA LEU A 101 -0.68 19.44 -2.15
C LEU A 101 0.55 19.57 -1.26
N GLU A 102 1.58 18.79 -1.59
CA GLU A 102 2.90 18.91 -1.01
C GLU A 102 3.74 19.89 -1.82
N LEU A 103 4.30 20.87 -1.13
CA LEU A 103 5.15 21.91 -1.67
C LEU A 103 6.50 21.82 -0.94
N SER A 104 7.58 21.65 -1.68
CA SER A 104 8.92 21.61 -1.09
C SER A 104 9.83 22.56 -1.85
N VAL A 105 10.47 23.49 -1.14
CA VAL A 105 11.54 24.35 -1.66
C VAL A 105 12.86 23.63 -1.38
N CYS A 106 13.70 23.49 -2.40
CA CYS A 106 14.95 22.75 -2.36
C CYS A 106 16.08 23.56 -2.99
N ASP A 107 17.33 23.39 -2.56
CA ASP A 107 18.48 23.73 -3.41
C ASP A 107 18.76 22.62 -4.36
N LYS A 108 19.27 23.04 -5.50
CA LYS A 108 20.01 22.14 -6.35
C LYS A 108 21.49 22.12 -5.93
N ASP A 109 21.95 20.96 -5.47
CA ASP A 109 23.35 20.71 -5.25
C ASP A 109 23.96 19.91 -6.40
N SER A 110 25.21 20.25 -6.75
CA SER A 110 25.92 19.56 -7.83
C SER A 110 26.67 18.32 -7.37
N VAL A 111 26.87 18.15 -6.06
CA VAL A 111 27.73 17.13 -5.45
C VAL A 111 26.98 16.25 -4.45
N THR A 112 26.09 16.84 -3.65
CA THR A 112 25.26 16.17 -2.66
C THR A 112 23.83 15.99 -3.17
N GLU A 113 23.01 15.23 -2.43
CA GLU A 113 21.56 15.25 -2.67
C GLU A 113 21.03 16.65 -2.38
N ASP A 114 20.15 17.14 -3.25
CA ASP A 114 19.47 18.44 -3.15
C ASP A 114 18.84 18.64 -1.75
N ASP A 115 19.34 19.64 -1.01
CA ASP A 115 18.85 19.96 0.32
C ASP A 115 17.43 20.56 0.29
N VAL A 116 16.60 20.21 1.27
CA VAL A 116 15.22 20.73 1.40
C VAL A 116 15.20 21.85 2.43
N CYS A 117 15.05 23.11 2.02
CA CYS A 117 14.96 24.21 3.00
C CYS A 117 13.65 24.15 3.79
N PHE A 118 12.50 24.01 3.12
CA PHE A 118 11.26 23.70 3.85
C PHE A 118 10.18 23.02 3.00
N LYS A 119 9.25 22.39 3.71
CA LYS A 119 8.13 21.63 3.15
C LYS A 119 6.81 22.03 3.80
N VAL A 120 5.79 22.20 2.96
CA VAL A 120 4.42 22.59 3.36
C VAL A 120 3.42 21.60 2.79
N LEU A 121 2.47 21.19 3.62
CA LEU A 121 1.31 20.40 3.21
C LEU A 121 0.09 21.29 3.22
N TYR A 122 -0.50 21.52 2.05
CA TYR A 122 -1.63 22.41 1.87
C TYR A 122 -2.89 21.65 1.47
N ASP A 123 -3.94 21.76 2.28
CA ASP A 123 -5.26 21.22 1.97
C ASP A 123 -5.97 22.16 0.97
N ILE A 124 -6.08 21.71 -0.28
CA ILE A 124 -6.63 22.55 -1.36
C ILE A 124 -8.15 22.73 -1.26
N SER A 125 -8.82 22.12 -0.28
CA SER A 125 -10.24 22.36 -0.02
C SER A 125 -10.55 23.82 0.37
N GLU A 126 -9.55 24.57 0.85
CA GLU A 126 -9.65 26.01 1.10
C GLU A 126 -9.86 26.83 -0.19
N VAL A 127 -9.41 26.31 -1.35
CA VAL A 127 -9.50 27.00 -2.64
C VAL A 127 -10.93 26.88 -3.18
N LEU A 128 -11.68 27.97 -3.14
CA LEU A 128 -13.06 28.00 -3.65
C LEU A 128 -13.10 28.07 -5.19
N PRO A 129 -14.01 27.32 -5.85
CA PRO A 129 -14.24 27.39 -7.29
C PRO A 129 -14.39 28.82 -7.85
N GLY A 130 -13.70 29.10 -8.95
CA GLY A 130 -13.80 30.36 -9.70
C GLY A 130 -13.22 31.59 -9.00
N ARG A 131 -12.62 31.44 -7.82
CA ARG A 131 -11.94 32.52 -7.10
C ARG A 131 -10.44 32.29 -7.10
N LEU A 132 -9.68 33.28 -7.55
CA LEU A 132 -8.23 33.28 -7.41
C LEU A 132 -7.88 33.47 -5.93
N LEU A 133 -7.18 32.51 -5.35
CA LEU A 133 -6.67 32.59 -3.98
C LEU A 133 -5.16 32.80 -4.03
N ARG A 134 -4.69 33.91 -3.48
CA ARG A 134 -3.26 34.12 -3.21
C ARG A 134 -2.95 33.70 -1.79
N LYS A 135 -1.92 32.89 -1.61
CA LYS A 135 -1.48 32.37 -0.30
C LYS A 135 0.02 32.56 -0.17
N THR A 136 0.45 32.98 1.01
CA THR A 136 1.85 33.01 1.42
C THR A 136 2.04 31.92 2.46
N PHE A 137 3.02 31.05 2.23
CA PHE A 137 3.36 29.97 3.14
C PHE A 137 4.65 30.30 3.87
N SER A 138 4.65 30.11 5.19
CA SER A 138 5.82 30.30 6.03
C SER A 138 5.98 29.07 6.94
N PRO A 139 7.18 28.47 7.05
CA PRO A 139 7.38 27.27 7.86
C PRO A 139 7.30 27.55 9.36
N HIS A 140 7.69 28.76 9.78
CA HIS A 140 7.66 29.21 11.16
C HIS A 140 6.92 30.55 11.29
N PRO A 141 6.07 30.76 12.31
CA PRO A 141 5.39 32.04 12.53
C PRO A 141 6.31 33.25 12.74
N GLN A 142 7.58 32.99 13.05
CA GLN A 142 8.64 33.99 13.26
C GLN A 142 9.77 33.87 12.24
N GLY A 143 9.65 32.97 11.26
CA GLY A 143 10.65 32.77 10.22
C GLY A 143 10.60 33.87 9.17
N GLN A 144 11.73 34.11 8.50
CA GLN A 144 11.82 35.06 7.37
C GLN A 144 11.45 34.41 6.03
N GLU A 145 11.35 33.08 6.01
CA GLU A 145 11.08 32.27 4.83
C GLU A 145 9.61 32.33 4.44
N GLU A 146 9.35 32.77 3.22
CA GLU A 146 8.01 32.88 2.68
C GLU A 146 7.97 32.34 1.25
N LEU A 147 6.90 31.64 0.88
CA LEU A 147 6.61 31.20 -0.49
C LEU A 147 5.23 31.74 -0.91
N ASP A 148 5.23 32.56 -1.95
CA ASP A 148 4.02 33.15 -2.52
C ASP A 148 3.50 32.29 -3.68
N MET A 149 2.20 31.98 -3.62
CA MET A 149 1.54 31.19 -4.65
C MET A 149 0.13 31.69 -4.94
N GLU A 150 -0.35 31.42 -6.15
CA GLU A 150 -1.74 31.64 -6.55
C GLU A 150 -2.40 30.32 -6.95
N PHE A 151 -3.64 30.15 -6.52
CA PHE A 151 -4.45 28.97 -6.78
C PHE A 151 -5.75 29.39 -7.46
N LEU A 152 -6.10 28.72 -8.56
CA LEU A 152 -7.39 28.88 -9.22
C LEU A 152 -7.99 27.49 -9.44
N MET A 153 -9.25 27.32 -9.04
CA MET A 153 -9.97 26.07 -9.23
C MET A 153 -11.12 26.27 -10.21
N GLU A 154 -11.13 25.47 -11.27
CA GLU A 154 -12.10 25.54 -12.35
C GLU A 154 -12.81 24.20 -12.54
N ARG A 155 -14.11 24.27 -12.82
CA ARG A 155 -14.90 23.08 -13.12
C ARG A 155 -14.60 22.64 -14.54
N MET A 156 -14.28 21.37 -14.74
CA MET A 156 -14.15 20.81 -16.09
C MET A 156 -15.53 20.54 -16.69
N SER A 157 -15.65 20.74 -18.00
CA SER A 157 -16.85 20.41 -18.78
C SER A 157 -16.94 18.93 -19.19
N ASP A 158 -15.91 18.15 -18.86
CA ASP A 158 -15.72 16.78 -19.29
C ASP A 158 -16.61 15.77 -18.56
N CYS A 159 -16.58 14.52 -19.05
CA CYS A 159 -17.33 13.39 -18.49
C CYS A 159 -17.03 13.20 -17.00
N PRO A 160 -18.06 12.96 -16.16
CA PRO A 160 -17.86 12.69 -14.74
C PRO A 160 -17.09 11.39 -14.52
N GLU A 161 -16.26 11.37 -13.49
CA GLU A 161 -15.53 10.19 -13.05
C GLU A 161 -16.45 9.26 -12.25
N ASN A 162 -16.37 7.96 -12.51
CA ASN A 162 -17.12 6.94 -11.78
C ASN A 162 -16.36 6.51 -10.52
N LEU A 163 -16.78 7.01 -9.36
CA LEU A 163 -16.19 6.69 -8.07
C LEU A 163 -16.94 5.54 -7.38
N ILE A 164 -16.23 4.74 -6.61
CA ILE A 164 -16.82 3.76 -5.69
C ILE A 164 -16.35 4.12 -4.27
N THR A 165 -17.28 4.35 -3.35
CA THR A 165 -16.93 4.78 -1.99
C THR A 165 -17.80 4.18 -0.90
N ASN A 166 -17.25 4.09 0.30
CA ASN A 166 -18.00 3.92 1.56
C ASN A 166 -18.09 5.24 2.35
N ASN A 167 -17.88 6.39 1.74
CA ASN A 167 -17.78 7.74 2.33
C ASN A 167 -16.51 8.03 3.15
N VAL A 168 -15.55 7.11 3.20
CA VAL A 168 -14.24 7.33 3.83
C VAL A 168 -13.13 6.97 2.86
N LEU A 169 -13.18 5.76 2.30
CA LEU A 169 -12.31 5.31 1.22
C LEU A 169 -12.99 5.55 -0.12
N VAL A 170 -12.23 6.00 -1.10
CA VAL A 170 -12.70 6.24 -2.46
C VAL A 170 -11.80 5.49 -3.42
N ALA A 171 -12.36 4.55 -4.17
CA ALA A 171 -11.73 3.99 -5.35
C ALA A 171 -12.01 4.91 -6.54
N ARG A 172 -10.93 5.50 -7.08
CA ARG A 172 -10.92 6.33 -8.28
C ARG A 172 -11.16 5.47 -9.52
N GLU A 173 -11.60 6.09 -10.61
CA GLU A 173 -11.78 5.38 -11.86
C GLU A 173 -10.42 4.98 -12.46
N LEU A 174 -10.25 3.70 -12.74
CA LEU A 174 -9.00 3.14 -13.27
C LEU A 174 -9.13 2.87 -14.77
N SER A 175 -8.09 3.26 -15.50
CA SER A 175 -7.84 2.90 -16.88
C SER A 175 -6.72 1.87 -16.97
N CYS A 176 -6.81 1.01 -17.98
CA CYS A 176 -5.81 -0.01 -18.26
C CYS A 176 -5.24 0.22 -19.66
N LEU A 177 -3.91 0.21 -19.77
CA LEU A 177 -3.20 0.27 -21.04
C LEU A 177 -2.40 -1.02 -21.25
N ASP A 178 -2.77 -1.78 -22.28
CA ASP A 178 -2.05 -2.98 -22.72
C ASP A 178 -1.16 -2.64 -23.91
N VAL A 179 0.15 -2.86 -23.76
CA VAL A 179 1.14 -2.70 -24.82
C VAL A 179 1.56 -4.09 -25.27
N ARG A 180 1.30 -4.43 -26.53
CA ARG A 180 1.72 -5.72 -27.12
C ARG A 180 2.88 -5.48 -28.08
N LEU A 181 3.86 -6.38 -28.03
CA LEU A 181 4.98 -6.38 -28.97
C LEU A 181 4.70 -7.36 -30.10
N ASP A 182 4.56 -6.84 -31.32
CA ASP A 182 4.44 -7.68 -32.52
C ASP A 182 5.85 -8.07 -33.00
N ASN A 183 6.15 -9.37 -32.99
CA ASN A 183 7.41 -9.92 -33.53
C ASN A 183 7.44 -10.01 -35.07
N THR A 184 6.49 -9.38 -35.76
CA THR A 184 6.36 -9.48 -37.22
C THR A 184 7.10 -8.35 -37.93
N GLY A 185 8.38 -8.57 -38.22
CA GLY A 185 9.06 -7.86 -39.32
C GLY A 185 10.45 -7.29 -39.03
N SER A 186 11.44 -8.13 -38.71
CA SER A 186 12.78 -7.90 -39.23
C SER A 186 13.60 -9.20 -39.23
N THR A 187 13.70 -9.83 -40.40
CA THR A 187 14.60 -10.96 -40.69
C THR A 187 16.06 -10.53 -40.87
N ALA A 188 16.44 -9.33 -40.42
CA ALA A 188 17.80 -8.85 -40.41
C ALA A 188 18.10 -8.18 -39.06
N VAL A 189 18.78 -8.93 -38.18
CA VAL A 189 19.72 -8.57 -37.08
C VAL A 189 19.55 -9.65 -36.00
N ALA A 190 20.08 -10.84 -36.27
CA ALA A 190 19.98 -12.02 -35.39
C ALA A 190 21.18 -12.18 -34.43
N ALA A 191 22.05 -11.17 -34.31
CA ALA A 191 23.30 -11.30 -33.55
C ALA A 191 23.36 -10.48 -32.25
N ASP A 192 22.37 -9.64 -31.92
CA ASP A 192 22.45 -8.75 -30.76
C ASP A 192 21.09 -8.41 -30.09
N GLN A 193 20.01 -9.14 -30.41
CA GLN A 193 18.69 -8.91 -29.79
C GLN A 193 18.68 -9.16 -28.28
N ASP A 194 19.51 -10.09 -27.80
CA ASP A 194 19.68 -10.41 -26.37
C ASP A 194 20.29 -9.26 -25.55
N LYS A 195 20.75 -8.18 -26.20
CA LYS A 195 21.29 -6.99 -25.53
C LYS A 195 20.35 -5.78 -25.56
N LEU A 196 19.19 -5.88 -26.21
CA LEU A 196 18.23 -4.78 -26.28
C LEU A 196 17.20 -4.90 -25.17
N GLU A 197 17.22 -3.95 -24.24
CA GLU A 197 16.21 -3.78 -23.20
C GLU A 197 15.20 -2.72 -23.63
N LEU A 198 13.93 -3.08 -23.66
CA LEU A 198 12.83 -2.14 -23.80
C LEU A 198 12.46 -1.60 -22.42
N GLU A 199 12.48 -0.29 -22.27
CA GLU A 199 11.96 0.42 -21.10
C GLU A 199 10.71 1.21 -21.50
N LEU A 200 9.60 0.95 -20.82
CA LEU A 200 8.33 1.65 -20.96
C LEU A 200 8.01 2.39 -19.66
N VAL A 201 7.76 3.70 -19.74
CA VAL A 201 7.48 4.56 -18.59
C VAL A 201 6.12 5.24 -18.79
N LEU A 202 5.20 5.03 -17.86
CA LEU A 202 3.91 5.71 -17.77
C LEU A 202 3.81 6.40 -16.41
N LYS A 203 4.17 7.68 -16.34
CA LYS A 203 4.25 8.41 -15.07
C LYS A 203 2.89 8.50 -14.37
N GLY A 204 2.88 8.13 -13.09
CA GLY A 204 1.68 8.09 -12.24
C GLY A 204 0.78 6.87 -12.46
N SER A 205 1.21 5.88 -13.25
CA SER A 205 0.63 4.55 -13.17
C SER A 205 1.13 3.81 -11.92
N TYR A 206 0.45 2.74 -11.55
CA TYR A 206 0.86 1.87 -10.44
C TYR A 206 2.25 1.25 -10.68
N GLU A 207 2.52 0.81 -11.91
CA GLU A 207 3.79 0.21 -12.30
C GLU A 207 4.91 1.24 -12.48
N ASP A 208 4.58 2.51 -12.80
CA ASP A 208 5.45 3.62 -13.22
C ASP A 208 6.35 3.29 -14.42
N THR A 209 7.27 2.35 -14.25
CA THR A 209 8.27 1.93 -15.24
C THR A 209 8.33 0.40 -15.33
N GLN A 210 8.26 -0.15 -16.54
CA GLN A 210 8.45 -1.57 -16.83
C GLN A 210 9.60 -1.75 -17.82
N THR A 211 10.53 -2.66 -17.50
CA THR A 211 11.66 -3.01 -18.37
C THR A 211 11.60 -4.49 -18.76
N SER A 212 12.03 -4.82 -19.98
CA SER A 212 12.19 -6.21 -20.40
C SER A 212 13.18 -6.35 -21.55
N THR A 213 13.96 -7.43 -21.54
CA THR A 213 14.76 -7.87 -22.68
C THR A 213 13.87 -8.28 -23.85
N LEU A 214 14.20 -7.81 -25.05
CA LEU A 214 13.41 -8.06 -26.25
C LEU A 214 13.31 -9.57 -26.52
N GLY A 215 12.08 -10.09 -26.62
CA GLY A 215 11.80 -11.51 -26.83
C GLY A 215 11.42 -12.29 -25.56
N THR A 216 11.63 -11.75 -24.35
CA THR A 216 11.23 -12.40 -23.09
C THR A 216 9.80 -12.05 -22.69
N ALA A 217 9.40 -10.78 -22.79
CA ALA A 217 8.03 -10.33 -22.56
C ALA A 217 7.29 -10.10 -23.89
N SER A 218 6.05 -10.58 -23.96
CA SER A 218 5.16 -10.40 -25.12
C SER A 218 4.10 -9.31 -24.93
N ALA A 219 3.85 -8.90 -23.68
CA ALA A 219 2.88 -7.86 -23.35
C ALA A 219 3.22 -7.17 -22.02
N PHE A 220 2.88 -5.88 -21.94
CA PHE A 220 2.96 -5.04 -20.75
C PHE A 220 1.59 -4.49 -20.43
N ARG A 221 1.30 -4.31 -19.15
CA ARG A 221 0.04 -3.76 -18.67
C ARG A 221 0.30 -2.66 -17.67
N PHE A 222 -0.32 -1.51 -17.86
CA PHE A 222 -0.26 -0.38 -16.94
C PHE A 222 -1.64 -0.04 -16.40
N HIS A 223 -1.74 0.21 -15.09
CA HIS A 223 -2.95 0.67 -14.41
C HIS A 223 -2.75 2.11 -13.92
N TYR A 224 -3.61 3.02 -14.33
CA TYR A 224 -3.50 4.44 -13.98
C TYR A 224 -4.88 5.06 -13.80
N MET A 225 -4.96 6.22 -13.13
CA MET A 225 -6.23 6.91 -12.93
C MET A 225 -6.74 7.48 -14.26
N ALA A 226 -8.03 7.24 -14.58
CA ALA A 226 -8.63 7.73 -15.82
C ALA A 226 -8.67 9.26 -15.92
N ALA A 227 -8.76 9.94 -14.77
CA ALA A 227 -8.76 11.40 -14.68
C ALA A 227 -7.35 12.02 -14.77
N GLN A 228 -6.32 11.24 -15.09
CA GLN A 228 -4.95 11.70 -15.17
C GLN A 228 -4.51 11.88 -16.63
N GLU A 229 -3.77 12.96 -16.91
CA GLU A 229 -3.01 13.06 -18.15
C GLU A 229 -1.82 12.11 -18.08
N ALA A 230 -1.83 11.07 -18.91
CA ALA A 230 -0.81 10.03 -18.92
C ALA A 230 -0.16 9.95 -20.31
N GLU A 231 1.16 10.10 -20.34
CA GLU A 231 1.98 9.93 -21.54
C GLU A 231 2.86 8.69 -21.38
N LEU A 232 2.68 7.72 -22.29
CA LEU A 232 3.56 6.55 -22.36
C LEU A 232 4.81 6.91 -23.15
N SER A 233 5.97 6.79 -22.52
CA SER A 233 7.26 6.90 -23.21
C SER A 233 7.94 5.55 -23.28
N GLY A 234 8.62 5.28 -24.39
CA GLY A 234 9.32 4.02 -24.63
C GLY A 234 10.73 4.27 -25.18
N CYS A 235 11.74 3.61 -24.62
CA CYS A 235 13.10 3.65 -25.15
C CYS A 235 13.72 2.25 -25.22
N LEU A 236 14.57 2.03 -26.23
CA LEU A 236 15.38 0.82 -26.36
C LEU A 236 16.79 1.14 -25.88
N ARG A 237 17.25 0.44 -24.85
CA ARG A 237 18.59 0.56 -24.29
C ARG A 237 19.42 -0.64 -24.71
N VAL A 238 20.71 -0.43 -24.94
CA VAL A 238 21.67 -1.52 -25.19
C VAL A 238 22.39 -1.81 -23.87
N GLY A 239 22.26 -3.04 -23.38
CA GLY A 239 22.99 -3.52 -22.21
C GLY A 239 24.47 -3.68 -22.54
N LEU A 240 25.30 -2.71 -22.13
CA LEU A 240 26.74 -2.89 -21.99
C LEU A 240 26.99 -3.36 -20.56
N GLY A 241 27.60 -4.53 -20.38
CA GLY A 241 27.81 -5.14 -19.07
C GLY A 241 28.46 -4.20 -18.05
N ALA A 242 28.09 -4.39 -16.78
CA ALA A 242 28.50 -3.63 -15.59
C ALA A 242 28.15 -2.13 -15.60
N GLY A 243 26.88 -1.83 -15.30
CA GLY A 243 26.47 -0.64 -14.56
C GLY A 243 26.31 0.67 -15.32
N ALA A 244 26.55 0.74 -16.63
CA ALA A 244 26.36 1.96 -17.41
C ALA A 244 25.32 1.77 -18.53
N LEU A 245 24.11 2.31 -18.31
CA LEU A 245 23.08 2.45 -19.33
C LEU A 245 23.32 3.77 -20.08
N LEU A 246 23.78 3.71 -21.33
CA LEU A 246 23.87 4.89 -22.19
C LEU A 246 22.65 4.95 -23.11
N PRO A 247 21.94 6.10 -23.19
CA PRO A 247 20.95 6.31 -24.24
C PRO A 247 21.69 6.28 -25.57
N ASN A 248 21.37 5.32 -26.45
CA ASN A 248 21.96 5.27 -27.77
C ASN A 248 21.29 6.34 -28.65
N PRO A 249 22.02 7.39 -29.11
CA PRO A 249 21.44 8.48 -29.90
C PRO A 249 20.99 8.04 -31.31
N ALA A 250 21.28 6.80 -31.73
CA ALA A 250 20.95 6.29 -33.06
C ALA A 250 19.62 5.51 -33.15
N LEU A 251 18.91 5.28 -32.04
CA LEU A 251 17.62 4.61 -32.07
C LEU A 251 16.50 5.64 -31.95
N ARG A 252 15.71 5.74 -33.04
CA ARG A 252 14.52 6.56 -33.16
C ARG A 252 13.73 6.52 -31.85
N GLN A 253 13.33 7.68 -31.32
CA GLN A 253 12.15 7.76 -30.46
C GLN A 253 11.07 6.93 -31.15
N LEU A 254 10.74 5.77 -30.58
CA LEU A 254 9.53 5.08 -30.96
C LEU A 254 8.43 6.02 -30.48
N GLN A 255 7.90 6.85 -31.39
CA GLN A 255 6.55 7.37 -31.26
C GLN A 255 5.63 6.15 -31.32
N LEU A 256 5.58 5.42 -30.21
CA LEU A 256 4.50 4.51 -29.89
C LEU A 256 3.26 5.39 -29.85
N LEU A 257 2.26 4.97 -30.64
CA LEU A 257 0.97 5.61 -30.85
C LEU A 257 0.59 6.55 -29.71
N GLN A 258 0.41 7.83 -30.04
CA GLN A 258 -0.26 8.76 -29.14
C GLN A 258 -1.42 8.02 -28.49
N ALA A 259 -1.45 7.99 -27.15
CA ALA A 259 -2.69 7.74 -26.45
C ALA A 259 -3.74 8.64 -27.13
N PRO A 260 -4.90 8.10 -27.52
CA PRO A 260 -5.80 8.78 -28.43
C PRO A 260 -6.02 10.22 -27.94
N PRO A 261 -5.89 11.23 -28.82
CA PRO A 261 -6.20 12.59 -28.43
C PRO A 261 -7.61 12.60 -27.83
N TRP A 262 -7.69 13.16 -26.64
CA TRP A 262 -8.96 13.53 -26.03
C TRP A 262 -9.80 14.30 -27.09
N PRO A 263 -11.07 13.93 -27.38
CA PRO A 263 -11.87 12.85 -26.85
C PRO A 263 -12.09 11.75 -27.90
N SER A 264 -11.44 10.59 -27.75
CA SER A 264 -11.80 9.38 -28.52
C SER A 264 -12.22 8.26 -27.56
N PRO A 265 -13.21 7.41 -27.91
CA PRO A 265 -13.81 6.50 -26.96
C PRO A 265 -12.88 5.32 -26.63
N CYS A 266 -12.71 5.11 -25.32
CA CYS A 266 -12.36 3.86 -24.64
C CYS A 266 -10.88 3.41 -24.65
N PRO A 267 -10.04 3.92 -23.73
CA PRO A 267 -9.20 3.02 -22.93
C PRO A 267 -10.13 1.94 -22.34
N VAL A 268 -9.72 0.68 -22.34
CA VAL A 268 -10.57 -0.42 -21.85
C VAL A 268 -10.90 -0.13 -20.38
N ALA A 269 -12.14 0.25 -20.11
CA ALA A 269 -12.60 0.54 -18.75
C ALA A 269 -12.37 -0.69 -17.88
N PHE A 270 -11.63 -0.52 -16.79
CA PHE A 270 -11.31 -1.60 -15.87
C PHE A 270 -12.60 -2.21 -15.30
N PRO A 271 -12.68 -3.54 -15.06
CA PRO A 271 -13.88 -4.14 -14.47
C PRO A 271 -14.22 -3.43 -13.16
N LYS A 272 -15.47 -2.96 -13.04
CA LYS A 272 -15.98 -2.22 -11.87
C LYS A 272 -16.04 -3.03 -10.57
N GLU A 273 -15.53 -4.28 -10.57
CA GLU A 273 -15.55 -5.16 -9.42
C GLU A 273 -14.23 -5.07 -8.65
N LEU A 274 -14.29 -4.48 -7.46
CA LEU A 274 -13.15 -4.35 -6.58
C LEU A 274 -12.90 -5.66 -5.83
N ALA A 275 -11.63 -6.08 -5.76
CA ALA A 275 -11.22 -7.17 -4.86
C ALA A 275 -11.36 -6.77 -3.38
N VAL A 276 -11.29 -5.47 -3.08
CA VAL A 276 -11.46 -4.90 -1.74
C VAL A 276 -12.93 -4.57 -1.51
N HIS A 277 -13.51 -5.11 -0.44
CA HIS A 277 -14.89 -4.79 -0.04
C HIS A 277 -14.92 -3.46 0.71
N LEU A 278 -15.60 -2.45 0.14
CA LEU A 278 -15.81 -1.16 0.77
C LEU A 278 -17.19 -1.13 1.45
N GLY A 279 -17.22 -1.23 2.77
CA GLY A 279 -18.47 -1.14 3.54
C GLY A 279 -18.22 -1.15 5.05
N PHE A 280 -19.17 -0.60 5.80
CA PHE A 280 -19.16 -0.62 7.27
C PHE A 280 -20.05 -1.72 7.87
N ASP A 281 -20.87 -2.35 7.04
CA ASP A 281 -21.75 -3.44 7.43
C ASP A 281 -21.05 -4.80 7.32
N LEU A 282 -21.58 -5.79 8.04
CA LEU A 282 -21.16 -7.18 7.90
C LEU A 282 -21.28 -7.67 6.45
N CYS A 283 -20.28 -8.42 6.00
CA CYS A 283 -20.29 -9.01 4.66
C CYS A 283 -21.45 -10.03 4.51
N ALA A 284 -21.89 -10.25 3.27
CA ALA A 284 -23.02 -11.16 2.99
C ALA A 284 -22.79 -12.58 3.55
N LYS A 285 -21.54 -13.07 3.52
CA LYS A 285 -21.16 -14.38 4.06
C LYS A 285 -21.34 -14.46 5.57
N GLU A 286 -21.06 -13.37 6.28
CA GLU A 286 -21.23 -13.29 7.73
C GLU A 286 -22.70 -13.14 8.14
N LYS A 287 -23.47 -12.34 7.42
CA LYS A 287 -24.93 -12.25 7.60
C LYS A 287 -25.60 -13.63 7.45
N ALA A 288 -25.23 -14.37 6.40
CA ALA A 288 -25.71 -15.74 6.19
C ALA A 288 -25.25 -16.72 7.30
N PHE A 289 -24.06 -16.50 7.88
CA PHE A 289 -23.60 -17.26 9.03
C PHE A 289 -24.44 -16.97 10.27
N LEU A 290 -24.76 -15.70 10.55
CA LEU A 290 -25.54 -15.31 11.72
C LEU A 290 -26.92 -15.95 11.73
N SER A 291 -27.66 -15.93 10.61
CA SER A 291 -28.97 -16.58 10.54
C SER A 291 -28.89 -18.09 10.81
N LYS A 292 -27.83 -18.76 10.33
CA LYS A 292 -27.60 -20.18 10.62
C LYS A 292 -27.22 -20.42 12.09
N ARG A 293 -26.34 -19.58 12.64
CA ARG A 293 -25.84 -19.74 14.02
C ARG A 293 -26.92 -19.43 15.05
N LYS A 294 -27.77 -18.43 14.81
CA LYS A 294 -28.88 -18.09 15.70
C LYS A 294 -29.84 -19.26 15.92
N GLN A 295 -30.07 -20.12 14.94
CA GLN A 295 -30.88 -21.33 15.11
C GLN A 295 -30.25 -22.32 16.11
N VAL A 296 -28.93 -22.48 16.05
CA VAL A 296 -28.18 -23.34 17.00
C VAL A 296 -28.22 -22.73 18.40
N VAL A 297 -27.97 -21.42 18.51
CA VAL A 297 -27.98 -20.67 19.77
C VAL A 297 -29.37 -20.70 20.42
N ALA A 298 -30.44 -20.50 19.66
CA ALA A 298 -31.82 -20.55 20.15
C ALA A 298 -32.13 -21.90 20.82
N LYS A 299 -31.75 -22.99 20.14
CA LYS A 299 -31.94 -24.35 20.65
C LYS A 299 -31.12 -24.60 21.93
N ALA A 300 -29.85 -24.19 21.94
CA ALA A 300 -28.98 -24.34 23.10
C ALA A 300 -29.47 -23.54 24.30
N LEU A 301 -29.87 -22.28 24.10
CA LEU A 301 -30.40 -21.42 25.16
C LEU A 301 -31.70 -21.96 25.76
N LYS A 302 -32.62 -22.44 24.92
CA LYS A 302 -33.85 -23.10 25.40
C LYS A 302 -33.54 -24.26 26.34
N GLN A 303 -32.56 -25.09 25.97
CA GLN A 303 -32.17 -26.25 26.76
C GLN A 303 -31.48 -25.85 28.08
N VAL A 304 -30.53 -24.91 28.02
CA VAL A 304 -29.74 -24.52 29.20
C VAL A 304 -30.58 -23.73 30.21
N LEU A 305 -31.40 -22.79 29.74
CA LEU A 305 -32.24 -21.95 30.61
C LEU A 305 -33.60 -22.57 30.91
N ARG A 306 -33.92 -23.73 30.29
CA ARG A 306 -35.22 -24.42 30.40
C ARG A 306 -36.41 -23.51 30.07
N LEU A 307 -36.32 -22.84 28.92
CA LEU A 307 -37.38 -21.93 28.47
C LEU A 307 -38.63 -22.69 28.02
N ASP A 308 -39.80 -22.14 28.35
CA ASP A 308 -41.09 -22.77 28.04
C ASP A 308 -41.45 -22.74 26.55
N ARG A 309 -40.91 -21.77 25.80
CA ARG A 309 -41.16 -21.58 24.37
C ARG A 309 -39.87 -21.54 23.55
N ASP A 310 -40.01 -21.72 22.24
CA ASP A 310 -38.91 -21.47 21.29
C ASP A 310 -38.67 -19.96 21.12
N LEU A 311 -37.39 -19.58 21.00
CA LEU A 311 -36.95 -18.20 20.78
C LEU A 311 -37.09 -17.83 19.30
N GLN A 312 -37.60 -16.63 19.03
CA GLN A 312 -37.59 -16.02 17.70
C GLN A 312 -36.20 -15.43 17.37
N GLU A 313 -35.89 -15.22 16.08
CA GLU A 313 -34.54 -14.82 15.64
C GLU A 313 -34.05 -13.48 16.21
N ASP A 314 -34.97 -12.55 16.47
CA ASP A 314 -34.74 -11.25 17.10
C ASP A 314 -34.56 -11.34 18.62
N GLU A 315 -35.08 -12.40 19.26
CA GLU A 315 -34.93 -12.67 20.69
C GLU A 315 -33.60 -13.37 21.02
N VAL A 316 -32.92 -13.95 20.03
CA VAL A 316 -31.64 -14.68 20.24
C VAL A 316 -30.50 -13.69 20.52
N PRO A 317 -29.90 -13.69 21.73
CA PRO A 317 -28.79 -12.81 22.05
C PRO A 317 -27.52 -13.23 21.33
N VAL A 318 -26.74 -12.23 20.90
CA VAL A 318 -25.41 -12.45 20.30
C VAL A 318 -24.37 -12.52 21.43
N VAL A 319 -23.89 -13.73 21.72
CA VAL A 319 -22.88 -13.97 22.76
C VAL A 319 -21.49 -14.08 22.13
N GLY A 320 -20.51 -13.38 22.70
CA GLY A 320 -19.11 -13.42 22.27
C GLY A 320 -18.18 -13.99 23.33
N ILE A 321 -17.24 -14.86 22.94
CA ILE A 321 -16.03 -15.15 23.71
C ILE A 321 -14.94 -14.19 23.25
N MET A 322 -14.28 -13.52 24.19
CA MET A 322 -13.13 -12.67 23.94
C MET A 322 -11.92 -13.19 24.71
N ALA A 323 -10.85 -13.54 24.01
CA ALA A 323 -9.63 -14.09 24.59
C ALA A 323 -8.42 -13.16 24.38
N THR A 324 -7.63 -12.94 25.43
CA THR A 324 -6.47 -12.06 25.42
C THR A 324 -5.18 -12.80 25.05
N GLY A 325 -4.14 -12.05 24.72
CA GLY A 325 -2.81 -12.60 24.47
C GLY A 325 -2.11 -13.14 25.72
N GLY A 326 -0.96 -13.80 25.49
CA GLY A 326 -0.13 -14.38 26.55
C GLY A 326 0.59 -15.67 26.16
N GLY A 327 0.92 -15.85 24.87
CA GLY A 327 1.62 -17.03 24.36
C GLY A 327 0.97 -18.36 24.79
N ALA A 328 1.80 -19.34 25.15
CA ALA A 328 1.32 -20.67 25.53
C ALA A 328 0.40 -20.65 26.77
N ARG A 329 0.57 -19.70 27.70
CA ARG A 329 -0.34 -19.55 28.86
C ARG A 329 -1.76 -19.24 28.41
N ALA A 330 -1.92 -18.28 27.49
CA ALA A 330 -3.22 -17.94 26.94
C ALA A 330 -3.82 -19.12 26.14
N MET A 331 -3.00 -19.79 25.34
CA MET A 331 -3.39 -21.00 24.59
C MET A 331 -3.95 -22.09 25.53
N THR A 332 -3.19 -22.49 26.55
CA THR A 332 -3.57 -23.54 27.50
C THR A 332 -4.80 -23.17 28.32
N SER A 333 -4.89 -21.94 28.82
CA SER A 333 -6.05 -21.46 29.58
C SER A 333 -7.32 -21.50 28.73
N LEU A 334 -7.22 -21.07 27.47
CA LEU A 334 -8.35 -21.01 26.55
C LEU A 334 -8.93 -22.40 26.25
N TYR A 335 -8.09 -23.43 26.09
CA TYR A 335 -8.58 -24.80 25.99
C TYR A 335 -9.41 -25.23 27.21
N GLY A 336 -8.96 -24.86 28.41
CA GLY A 336 -9.68 -25.13 29.65
C GLY A 336 -11.04 -24.42 29.71
N HIS A 337 -11.09 -23.15 29.33
CA HIS A 337 -12.34 -22.38 29.27
C HIS A 337 -13.33 -22.96 28.25
N LEU A 338 -12.87 -23.33 27.05
CA LEU A 338 -13.72 -23.94 26.03
C LEU A 338 -14.25 -25.31 26.47
N LEU A 339 -13.41 -26.13 27.13
CA LEU A 339 -13.86 -27.41 27.69
C LEU A 339 -14.92 -27.21 28.77
N ALA A 340 -14.78 -26.19 29.63
CA ALA A 340 -15.79 -25.87 30.64
C ALA A 340 -17.12 -25.45 29.97
N LEU A 341 -17.08 -24.55 28.99
CA LEU A 341 -18.27 -24.13 28.24
C LEU A 341 -18.96 -25.29 27.51
N GLN A 342 -18.17 -26.21 26.93
CA GLN A 342 -18.72 -27.41 26.29
C GLN A 342 -19.43 -28.31 27.31
N LYS A 343 -18.82 -28.56 28.47
CA LYS A 343 -19.43 -29.38 29.53
C LYS A 343 -20.70 -28.77 30.11
N LEU A 344 -20.78 -27.44 30.15
CA LEU A 344 -21.96 -26.71 30.61
C LEU A 344 -23.06 -26.60 29.53
N GLY A 345 -22.80 -27.07 28.29
CA GLY A 345 -23.71 -26.88 27.16
C GLY A 345 -23.82 -25.42 26.68
N LEU A 346 -22.94 -24.54 27.17
CA LEU A 346 -22.96 -23.10 26.88
C LEU A 346 -22.18 -22.75 25.61
N LEU A 347 -21.30 -23.63 25.13
CA LEU A 347 -20.50 -23.35 23.93
C LEU A 347 -21.37 -23.17 22.67
N ASP A 348 -22.50 -23.86 22.59
CA ASP A 348 -23.46 -23.70 21.48
C ASP A 348 -24.30 -22.42 21.57
N CYS A 349 -24.30 -21.74 22.72
CA CYS A 349 -24.90 -20.43 22.88
C CYS A 349 -24.02 -19.29 22.32
N VAL A 350 -22.76 -19.56 21.98
CA VAL A 350 -21.79 -18.55 21.54
C VAL A 350 -21.92 -18.27 20.05
N THR A 351 -22.00 -17.01 19.65
CA THR A 351 -22.04 -16.58 18.24
C THR A 351 -20.66 -16.20 17.72
N TYR A 352 -19.89 -15.42 18.49
CA TYR A 352 -18.58 -14.93 18.10
C TYR A 352 -17.49 -15.45 19.03
N PHE A 353 -16.31 -15.68 18.45
CA PHE A 353 -15.12 -16.06 19.20
C PHE A 353 -13.93 -15.26 18.68
N SER A 354 -13.50 -14.27 19.45
CA SER A 354 -12.34 -13.42 19.15
C SER A 354 -11.15 -13.78 20.04
N GLY A 355 -9.95 -13.60 19.49
CA GLY A 355 -8.72 -13.86 20.21
C GLY A 355 -7.51 -13.24 19.53
N ILE A 356 -6.49 -12.91 20.32
CA ILE A 356 -5.23 -12.32 19.84
C ILE A 356 -4.03 -13.10 20.38
N SER A 357 -2.87 -12.99 19.70
CA SER A 357 -1.61 -13.62 20.14
C SER A 357 -1.81 -15.12 20.47
N GLY A 358 -1.31 -15.63 21.59
CA GLY A 358 -1.36 -17.06 21.95
C GLY A 358 -2.76 -17.72 21.92
N SER A 359 -3.84 -16.94 22.11
CA SER A 359 -5.19 -17.47 21.96
C SER A 359 -5.53 -17.87 20.52
N THR A 360 -4.93 -17.21 19.53
CA THR A 360 -5.14 -17.57 18.12
C THR A 360 -4.57 -18.94 17.80
N TRP A 361 -3.60 -19.45 18.56
CA TRP A 361 -3.04 -20.79 18.36
C TRP A 361 -4.06 -21.88 18.71
N THR A 362 -4.80 -21.70 19.81
CA THR A 362 -5.92 -22.56 20.17
C THR A 362 -7.02 -22.50 19.13
N MET A 363 -7.35 -21.29 18.66
CA MET A 363 -8.36 -21.09 17.62
C MET A 363 -7.93 -21.77 16.31
N ALA A 364 -6.73 -21.50 15.80
CA ALA A 364 -6.22 -22.07 14.56
C ALA A 364 -6.21 -23.61 14.59
N HIS A 365 -5.78 -24.21 15.70
CA HIS A 365 -5.79 -25.66 15.85
C HIS A 365 -7.23 -26.23 15.86
N LEU A 366 -8.14 -25.65 16.66
CA LEU A 366 -9.51 -26.15 16.76
C LEU A 366 -10.29 -25.96 15.46
N TYR A 367 -10.17 -24.80 14.81
CA TYR A 367 -10.84 -24.51 13.54
C TYR A 367 -10.30 -25.33 12.36
N GLY A 368 -9.20 -26.07 12.53
CA GLY A 368 -8.76 -27.09 11.58
C GLY A 368 -9.74 -28.27 11.46
N ASP A 369 -10.54 -28.55 12.50
CA ASP A 369 -11.62 -29.54 12.48
C ASP A 369 -12.99 -28.83 12.33
N PRO A 370 -13.72 -29.04 11.23
CA PRO A 370 -15.06 -28.46 11.02
C PRO A 370 -16.09 -28.80 12.11
N GLU A 371 -15.87 -29.86 12.89
CA GLU A 371 -16.78 -30.34 13.93
C GLU A 371 -16.21 -30.18 15.35
N TRP A 372 -15.16 -29.38 15.54
CA TRP A 372 -14.39 -29.28 16.80
C TRP A 372 -15.24 -29.03 18.05
N SER A 373 -16.27 -28.19 17.95
CA SER A 373 -17.13 -27.81 19.10
C SER A 373 -18.12 -28.91 19.48
N GLN A 374 -18.40 -29.83 18.55
CA GLN A 374 -19.34 -30.93 18.71
C GLN A 374 -18.63 -32.24 19.12
N ARG A 375 -17.30 -32.26 19.06
CA ARG A 375 -16.45 -33.39 19.49
C ARG A 375 -15.86 -33.13 20.87
N ASP A 376 -15.48 -34.18 21.58
CA ASP A 376 -14.85 -34.02 22.91
C ASP A 376 -13.52 -33.25 22.81
N LEU A 377 -13.47 -32.07 23.42
CA LEU A 377 -12.30 -31.20 23.44
C LEU A 377 -11.08 -31.82 24.13
N LYS A 378 -11.23 -32.93 24.86
CA LYS A 378 -10.10 -33.67 25.43
C LYS A 378 -9.09 -34.14 24.37
N GLY A 379 -9.53 -34.46 23.15
CA GLY A 379 -8.64 -34.85 22.05
C GLY A 379 -7.66 -33.74 21.68
N PRO A 380 -8.15 -32.57 21.23
CA PRO A 380 -7.32 -31.39 20.96
C PRO A 380 -6.47 -30.95 22.17
N ILE A 381 -7.00 -31.05 23.39
CA ILE A 381 -6.25 -30.73 24.62
C ILE A 381 -5.06 -31.68 24.81
N ARG A 382 -5.27 -32.98 24.60
CA ARG A 382 -4.22 -33.98 24.68
C ARG A 382 -3.13 -33.71 23.64
N TYR A 383 -3.52 -33.43 22.40
CA TYR A 383 -2.59 -33.07 21.33
C TYR A 383 -1.74 -31.84 21.71
N ALA A 384 -2.38 -30.77 22.16
CA ALA A 384 -1.68 -29.54 22.57
C ALA A 384 -0.75 -29.79 23.76
N ARG A 385 -1.18 -30.59 24.76
CA ARG A 385 -0.36 -30.96 25.92
C ARG A 385 0.89 -31.73 25.51
N GLU A 386 0.74 -32.73 24.64
CA GLU A 386 1.85 -33.56 24.16
C GLU A 386 2.89 -32.69 23.42
N HIS A 387 2.46 -31.77 22.55
CA HIS A 387 3.38 -30.90 21.81
C HIS A 387 4.02 -29.82 22.69
N LEU A 388 3.27 -29.22 23.62
CA LEU A 388 3.82 -28.25 24.56
C LEU A 388 4.82 -28.88 25.54
N ALA A 389 4.65 -30.15 25.92
CA ALA A 389 5.55 -30.85 26.83
C ALA A 389 6.87 -31.32 26.20
N LYS A 390 6.93 -31.53 24.87
CA LYS A 390 8.16 -31.93 24.16
C LYS A 390 9.29 -30.90 24.35
N SER A 391 10.53 -31.36 24.31
CA SER A 391 11.69 -30.45 24.27
C SER A 391 11.59 -29.53 23.04
N LYS A 392 11.85 -28.23 23.23
CA LYS A 392 11.82 -27.24 22.15
C LYS A 392 13.18 -27.04 21.49
N LEU A 393 14.24 -27.65 22.03
CA LEU A 393 15.59 -27.59 21.46
C LEU A 393 15.66 -28.24 20.08
N GLU A 394 14.84 -29.27 19.83
CA GLU A 394 14.75 -29.92 18.52
C GLU A 394 14.26 -28.97 17.42
N ALA A 395 13.51 -27.92 17.75
CA ALA A 395 13.11 -26.89 16.79
C ALA A 395 14.31 -26.13 16.21
N PHE A 396 15.44 -26.16 16.92
CA PHE A 396 16.68 -25.49 16.56
C PHE A 396 17.78 -26.49 16.19
N SER A 397 17.44 -27.73 15.82
CA SER A 397 18.43 -28.67 15.29
C SER A 397 18.99 -28.17 13.96
N PRO A 398 20.25 -28.51 13.59
CA PRO A 398 20.85 -28.11 12.32
C PRO A 398 19.98 -28.46 11.10
N GLU A 399 19.36 -29.64 11.11
CA GLU A 399 18.48 -30.10 10.03
C GLU A 399 17.22 -29.24 9.91
N ARG A 400 16.65 -28.82 11.05
CA ARG A 400 15.46 -27.96 11.09
C ARG A 400 15.78 -26.55 10.65
N LEU A 401 16.88 -25.98 11.14
CA LEU A 401 17.35 -24.66 10.70
C LEU A 401 17.62 -24.64 9.20
N ALA A 402 18.24 -25.69 8.64
CA ALA A 402 18.44 -25.84 7.20
C ALA A 402 17.12 -25.97 6.42
N SER A 403 16.09 -26.59 7.01
CA SER A 403 14.75 -26.63 6.43
C SER A 403 14.09 -25.25 6.39
N TYR A 404 14.19 -24.47 7.47
CA TYR A 404 13.62 -23.12 7.50
C TYR A 404 14.31 -22.21 6.50
N TYR A 405 15.64 -22.29 6.41
CA TYR A 405 16.39 -21.51 5.43
C TYR A 405 15.95 -21.81 3.99
N ARG A 406 15.78 -23.09 3.63
CA ARG A 406 15.31 -23.47 2.28
C ARG A 406 13.91 -22.95 1.95
N GLU A 407 12.99 -23.00 2.92
CA GLU A 407 11.62 -22.48 2.75
C GLU A 407 11.63 -20.95 2.60
N LEU A 408 12.41 -20.24 3.42
CA LEU A 408 12.55 -18.79 3.32
C LEU A 408 13.22 -18.37 2.01
N GLU A 409 14.24 -19.11 1.56
CA GLU A 409 14.89 -18.88 0.27
C GLU A 409 13.91 -19.09 -0.90
N LEU A 410 13.06 -20.11 -0.83
CA LEU A 410 12.01 -20.34 -1.82
C LEU A 410 10.99 -19.19 -1.84
N ARG A 411 10.56 -18.71 -0.68
CA ARG A 411 9.62 -17.56 -0.57
C ARG A 411 10.24 -16.27 -1.09
N ALA A 412 11.53 -16.03 -0.81
CA ALA A 412 12.28 -14.91 -1.32
C ALA A 412 12.38 -14.97 -2.86
N LYS A 413 12.64 -16.15 -3.44
CA LYS A 413 12.61 -16.36 -4.90
C LYS A 413 11.23 -16.12 -5.52
N GLN A 414 10.16 -16.26 -4.75
CA GLN A 414 8.79 -15.92 -5.16
C GLN A 414 8.44 -14.43 -4.96
N GLY A 415 9.39 -13.61 -4.51
CA GLY A 415 9.20 -12.17 -4.29
C GLY A 415 8.58 -11.79 -2.94
N HIS A 416 8.46 -12.72 -2.00
CA HIS A 416 7.99 -12.39 -0.66
C HIS A 416 9.10 -11.73 0.15
N PRO A 417 8.80 -10.65 0.91
CA PRO A 417 9.76 -10.12 1.87
C PRO A 417 10.06 -11.17 2.92
N THR A 418 11.33 -11.27 3.34
CA THR A 418 11.74 -12.17 4.41
C THR A 418 11.99 -11.37 5.68
N THR A 419 11.19 -11.63 6.71
CA THR A 419 11.24 -10.93 7.98
C THR A 419 11.39 -11.92 9.13
N PHE A 420 11.61 -11.40 10.35
CA PHE A 420 11.58 -12.22 11.55
C PHE A 420 10.24 -12.97 11.75
N VAL A 421 9.13 -12.40 11.26
CA VAL A 421 7.79 -13.02 11.35
C VAL A 421 7.73 -14.33 10.56
N ASP A 422 8.38 -14.40 9.40
CA ASP A 422 8.39 -15.58 8.55
C ASP A 422 9.14 -16.74 9.20
N LEU A 423 10.33 -16.46 9.75
CA LEU A 423 11.09 -17.44 10.53
C LEU A 423 10.31 -17.86 11.78
N TRP A 424 9.73 -16.90 12.50
CA TRP A 424 8.93 -17.19 13.69
C TRP A 424 7.71 -18.05 13.37
N GLY A 425 7.04 -17.84 12.23
CA GLY A 425 5.94 -18.67 11.78
C GLY A 425 6.34 -20.15 11.63
N LEU A 426 7.48 -20.43 11.01
CA LEU A 426 8.00 -21.79 10.80
C LEU A 426 8.42 -22.46 12.12
N VAL A 427 9.09 -21.70 13.00
CA VAL A 427 9.50 -22.17 14.33
C VAL A 427 8.27 -22.48 15.18
N LEU A 428 7.30 -21.56 15.23
CA LEU A 428 6.09 -21.71 16.01
C LEU A 428 5.25 -22.90 15.52
N GLU A 429 5.09 -23.05 14.21
CA GLU A 429 4.38 -24.20 13.63
C GLU A 429 5.02 -25.52 14.07
N PHE A 430 6.36 -25.62 14.01
CA PHE A 430 7.06 -26.79 14.49
C PHE A 430 6.87 -27.00 16.00
N MET A 431 6.91 -25.95 16.81
CA MET A 431 6.69 -26.05 18.26
C MET A 431 5.27 -26.53 18.61
N LEU A 432 4.27 -26.16 17.80
CA LEU A 432 2.86 -26.51 18.02
C LEU A 432 2.46 -27.87 17.43
N HIS A 433 3.08 -28.28 16.32
CA HIS A 433 2.64 -29.45 15.54
C HIS A 433 3.74 -30.50 15.29
N GLY A 434 5.01 -30.19 15.57
CA GLY A 434 6.15 -31.08 15.30
C GLY A 434 6.46 -31.29 13.81
N GLN A 435 5.72 -30.64 12.93
CA GLN A 435 5.84 -30.71 11.46
C GLN A 435 5.44 -29.34 10.88
N VAL A 436 6.02 -28.99 9.74
CA VAL A 436 5.59 -27.85 8.92
C VAL A 436 4.43 -28.36 8.06
N GLY A 437 3.22 -27.84 8.29
CA GLY A 437 1.98 -28.28 7.67
C GLY A 437 1.44 -27.30 6.63
N SER A 438 0.47 -27.75 5.83
CA SER A 438 -0.17 -26.96 4.77
C SER A 438 -1.54 -26.38 5.18
N LEU A 439 -1.75 -26.08 6.47
CA LEU A 439 -3.02 -25.50 6.92
C LEU A 439 -3.12 -24.02 6.52
N CYS A 440 -3.68 -23.76 5.35
CA CYS A 440 -4.11 -22.44 4.94
C CYS A 440 -5.41 -22.04 5.67
N THR A 441 -5.50 -20.80 6.14
CA THR A 441 -6.73 -20.20 6.70
C THR A 441 -7.91 -20.24 5.72
N ARG A 442 -7.66 -20.32 4.41
CA ARG A 442 -8.69 -20.56 3.37
C ARG A 442 -9.42 -21.90 3.54
N GLY A 443 -8.79 -22.91 4.14
CA GLY A 443 -9.41 -24.20 4.51
C GLY A 443 -10.51 -24.06 5.58
N GLY A 444 -10.51 -22.97 6.34
CA GLY A 444 -11.56 -22.61 7.30
C GLY A 444 -12.93 -22.32 6.65
N ALA A 445 -13.00 -22.25 5.31
CA ALA A 445 -14.27 -22.19 4.59
C ALA A 445 -15.13 -23.46 4.78
N CYS A 446 -14.54 -24.62 5.08
CA CYS A 446 -15.27 -25.87 5.29
C CYS A 446 -16.04 -25.90 6.63
N VAL A 447 -15.55 -25.18 7.65
CA VAL A 447 -16.18 -25.01 8.98
C VAL A 447 -17.56 -24.33 8.89
N ARG A 448 -17.84 -23.64 7.77
CA ARG A 448 -19.08 -22.87 7.54
C ARG A 448 -20.33 -23.71 7.30
N ARG A 449 -20.21 -25.04 7.10
CA ARG A 449 -21.38 -25.89 6.82
C ARG A 449 -22.28 -26.11 8.04
N ARG A 450 -21.81 -25.92 9.29
CA ARG A 450 -22.63 -26.13 10.51
C ARG A 450 -22.51 -25.06 11.60
N GLY A 451 -22.19 -23.82 11.24
CA GLY A 451 -22.38 -22.69 12.15
C GLY A 451 -21.20 -22.33 13.05
N TRP A 452 -19.95 -22.61 12.65
CA TRP A 452 -18.79 -21.87 13.14
C TRP A 452 -18.13 -21.14 11.96
N GLY A 453 -18.10 -19.81 12.00
CA GLY A 453 -17.46 -18.98 11.00
C GLY A 453 -15.98 -18.90 11.29
N CYS A 454 -15.12 -19.27 10.33
CA CYS A 454 -13.70 -18.95 10.42
C CYS A 454 -13.56 -17.42 10.36
N PRO A 455 -12.88 -16.77 11.33
CA PRO A 455 -12.57 -15.36 11.21
C PRO A 455 -11.68 -15.20 9.98
N ALA A 456 -12.13 -14.38 9.02
CA ALA A 456 -11.17 -13.69 8.17
C ALA A 456 -10.39 -12.78 9.12
N ALA A 457 -9.08 -12.95 9.21
CA ALA A 457 -8.24 -11.93 9.80
C ALA A 457 -8.49 -10.64 9.00
N THR A 458 -8.99 -9.62 9.69
CA THR A 458 -9.05 -8.23 9.20
C THR A 458 -7.65 -7.69 9.06
#